data_AF-A0AAW6NJZ9-F1
#
_entry.id   AF-A0AAW6NJZ9-F1
#
_cell.length_a   1.000
_cell.length_b   1.000
_cell.length_c   1.000
_cell.angle_alpha   90.00
_cell.angle_beta   90.00
_cell.angle_gamma   90.00
#
_symmetry.space_group_name_H-M   'P 1'
#
loop_
_entity.id
_entity.type
_entity.pdbx_description
1 polymer ?
#
loop_
_entity_poly.entity_id
_entity_poly.type
_entity_poly.pdbx_seq_one_letter_code
_entity_poly.pdbx_strand_id
1 'polypeptide(L)'
;LDRYASFSLPWYDTADKQASVAYQGMAMVSVLNVVSQTQLVAIAPRWLAEEFSDSLSLQILPLPLKLNSRTCYLSWHEAAGRDKGHQWMEELLINICRR
;
A
#
# COMPACT_ATOMS: atom_id res chain seq x y z
N LEU A 1 -3.77 -19.22 0.66
CA LEU A 1 -2.71 -18.20 0.55
C LEU A 1 -2.91 -17.25 1.70
N ASP A 2 -2.04 -17.31 2.71
CA ASP A 2 -2.13 -16.42 3.86
C ASP A 2 -1.96 -14.96 3.42
N ARG A 3 -2.87 -14.09 3.89
CA ARG A 3 -2.94 -12.66 3.54
C ARG A 3 -1.83 -11.83 4.20
N TYR A 4 -0.72 -12.44 4.59
CA TYR A 4 0.31 -11.87 5.47
C TYR A 4 0.86 -10.52 4.98
N ALA A 5 0.94 -10.31 3.66
CA ALA A 5 1.47 -9.08 3.07
C ALA A 5 0.39 -8.04 2.68
N SER A 6 -0.90 -8.29 2.92
CA SER A 6 -1.95 -7.33 2.58
C SER A 6 -1.94 -6.18 3.59
N PHE A 7 -1.57 -4.98 3.14
CA PHE A 7 -1.66 -3.77 3.97
C PHE A 7 -3.09 -3.48 4.41
N SER A 8 -4.09 -3.96 3.64
CA SER A 8 -5.50 -3.74 3.91
C SER A 8 -6.13 -4.76 4.86
N LEU A 9 -5.45 -5.87 5.13
CA LEU A 9 -5.96 -6.97 5.95
C LEU A 9 -6.54 -6.51 7.30
N PRO A 10 -5.90 -5.61 8.07
CA PRO A 10 -6.41 -5.26 9.39
C PRO A 10 -7.75 -4.53 9.40
N TRP A 11 -8.25 -4.10 8.24
CA TRP A 11 -9.59 -3.53 8.09
C TRP A 11 -10.68 -4.57 7.76
N TYR A 12 -10.29 -5.83 7.52
CA TYR A 12 -11.18 -6.97 7.28
C TYR A 12 -11.08 -7.99 8.45
N ASP A 13 -11.26 -7.48 9.66
CA ASP A 13 -11.10 -8.21 10.94
C ASP A 13 -12.28 -9.13 11.30
N THR A 14 -13.46 -8.92 10.71
CA THR A 14 -14.66 -9.76 10.92
C THR A 14 -15.02 -10.58 9.69
N ALA A 15 -15.73 -11.70 9.89
CA ALA A 15 -16.20 -12.57 8.81
C ALA A 15 -17.07 -11.80 7.79
N ASP A 16 -17.99 -10.95 8.25
CA ASP A 16 -18.86 -10.16 7.38
C ASP A 16 -18.06 -9.20 6.48
N LYS A 17 -17.04 -8.53 7.05
CA LYS A 17 -16.15 -7.65 6.28
C LYS A 17 -15.34 -8.45 5.27
N GLN A 18 -14.83 -9.63 5.64
CA GLN A 18 -14.11 -10.50 4.72
C GLN A 18 -14.99 -11.02 3.58
N ALA A 19 -16.26 -11.34 3.88
CA ALA A 19 -17.25 -11.75 2.88
C ALA A 19 -17.60 -10.62 1.90
N SER A 20 -17.39 -9.36 2.29
CA SER A 20 -17.61 -8.18 1.44
C SER A 20 -16.47 -7.93 0.43
N VAL A 21 -15.39 -8.71 0.46
CA VAL A 21 -14.28 -8.59 -0.50
C VAL A 21 -14.70 -9.19 -1.84
N ALA A 22 -15.03 -8.33 -2.80
CA ALA A 22 -15.43 -8.76 -4.15
C ALA A 22 -14.22 -9.16 -5.04
N TYR A 23 -13.04 -8.58 -4.80
CA TYR A 23 -11.84 -8.83 -5.59
C TYR A 23 -10.57 -8.65 -4.74
N GLN A 24 -9.57 -9.49 -4.97
CA GLN A 24 -8.25 -9.40 -4.36
C GLN A 24 -7.17 -9.48 -5.44
N GLY A 25 -6.33 -8.45 -5.53
CA GLY A 25 -5.21 -8.37 -6.48
C GLY A 25 -3.86 -8.32 -5.76
N MET A 26 -2.81 -8.75 -6.46
CA MET A 26 -1.42 -8.69 -5.97
C MET A 26 -0.73 -7.36 -6.33
N ALA A 27 -1.23 -6.66 -7.34
CA ALA A 27 -0.70 -5.37 -7.79
C ALA A 27 -1.77 -4.28 -7.58
N MET A 28 -1.40 -3.21 -6.88
CA MET A 28 -2.35 -2.15 -6.54
C MET A 28 -2.87 -1.40 -7.76
N VAL A 29 -2.02 -1.16 -8.75
CA VAL A 29 -2.44 -0.52 -10.02
C VAL A 29 -3.55 -1.31 -10.71
N SER A 30 -3.50 -2.64 -10.67
CA SER A 30 -4.57 -3.49 -11.21
C SER A 30 -5.88 -3.35 -10.43
N VAL A 31 -5.81 -3.26 -9.10
CA VAL A 31 -6.98 -3.03 -8.24
C VAL A 31 -7.60 -1.66 -8.54
N LEU A 32 -6.78 -0.61 -8.69
CA LEU A 32 -7.26 0.74 -9.04
C LEU A 32 -7.92 0.77 -10.42
N ASN A 33 -7.39 0.03 -11.40
CA ASN A 33 -8.01 -0.09 -12.71
C ASN A 33 -9.39 -0.76 -12.64
N VAL A 34 -9.56 -1.80 -11.80
CA VAL A 34 -10.89 -2.41 -11.56
C VAL A 34 -11.85 -1.41 -10.92
N VAL A 35 -11.39 -0.64 -9.93
CA VAL A 35 -12.21 0.42 -9.30
C VAL A 35 -12.67 1.45 -10.34
N SER A 36 -11.80 1.88 -11.25
CA SER A 36 -12.14 2.86 -12.29
C SER A 36 -13.24 2.43 -13.27
N GLN A 37 -13.49 1.12 -13.38
CA GLN A 37 -14.43 0.54 -14.33
C GLN A 37 -15.67 -0.09 -13.64
N THR A 38 -15.79 0.06 -12.32
CA THR A 38 -16.85 -0.58 -11.53
C THR A 38 -17.42 0.39 -10.49
N GLN A 39 -18.31 -0.11 -9.62
CA GLN A 39 -18.79 0.61 -8.44
C GLN A 39 -18.12 0.10 -7.16
N LEU A 40 -17.02 -0.66 -7.29
CA LEU A 40 -16.27 -1.14 -6.15
C LEU A 40 -15.40 -0.03 -5.56
N VAL A 41 -15.01 -0.20 -4.31
CA VAL A 41 -14.07 0.68 -3.61
C VAL A 41 -12.87 -0.12 -3.12
N ALA A 42 -11.72 0.54 -3.00
CA ALA A 42 -10.50 -0.06 -2.47
C ALA A 42 -9.85 0.85 -1.42
N ILE A 43 -9.20 0.22 -0.43
CA ILE A 43 -8.26 0.91 0.45
C ILE A 43 -6.91 0.92 -0.25
N ALA A 44 -6.31 2.10 -0.44
CA ALA A 44 -5.02 2.26 -1.09
C ALA A 44 -4.15 3.29 -0.33
N PRO A 45 -2.80 3.22 -0.45
CA PRO A 45 -1.94 4.31 -0.02
C PRO A 45 -2.31 5.61 -0.72
N ARG A 46 -2.37 6.70 0.05
CA ARG A 46 -2.78 8.02 -0.45
C ARG A 46 -1.96 8.48 -1.67
N TRP A 47 -0.63 8.42 -1.57
CA TRP A 47 0.27 8.85 -2.64
C TRP A 47 -0.02 8.16 -3.97
N LEU A 48 -0.37 6.87 -3.92
CA LEU A 48 -0.65 6.07 -5.12
C LEU A 48 -2.05 6.37 -5.67
N ALA A 49 -3.03 6.59 -4.80
CA ALA A 49 -4.35 7.03 -5.24
C ALA A 49 -4.28 8.41 -5.91
N GLU A 50 -3.46 9.32 -5.38
CA GLU A 50 -3.21 10.65 -5.95
C GLU A 50 -2.47 10.58 -7.29
N GLU A 51 -1.48 9.68 -7.44
CA GLU A 51 -0.77 9.47 -8.71
C GLU A 51 -1.70 9.05 -9.86
N PHE A 52 -2.74 8.26 -9.55
CA PHE A 52 -3.65 7.71 -10.56
C PHE A 52 -5.05 8.35 -10.57
N SER A 53 -5.33 9.36 -9.74
CA SER A 53 -6.68 9.94 -9.64
C SER A 53 -7.17 10.48 -10.96
N ASP A 54 -6.32 11.23 -11.65
CA ASP A 54 -6.71 11.92 -12.88
C ASP A 54 -6.77 10.94 -14.06
N SER A 55 -5.77 10.08 -14.19
CA SER A 55 -5.66 9.13 -15.31
C SER A 55 -6.73 8.04 -15.28
N LEU A 56 -7.17 7.63 -14.08
CA LEU A 56 -8.21 6.63 -13.88
C LEU A 56 -9.55 7.23 -13.42
N SER A 57 -9.67 8.57 -13.39
CA SER A 57 -10.87 9.29 -12.92
C SER A 57 -11.38 8.79 -11.55
N LEU A 58 -10.45 8.54 -10.61
CA LEU A 58 -10.77 8.01 -9.29
C LEU A 58 -11.14 9.12 -8.32
N GLN A 59 -12.16 8.86 -7.51
CA GLN A 59 -12.48 9.70 -6.36
C GLN A 59 -11.75 9.20 -5.11
N ILE A 60 -11.01 10.08 -4.46
CA ILE A 60 -10.35 9.79 -3.18
C ILE A 60 -11.27 10.19 -2.03
N LEU A 61 -11.58 9.23 -1.15
CA LEU A 61 -12.40 9.43 0.04
C LEU A 61 -11.55 9.27 1.32
N PRO A 62 -11.86 10.02 2.40
CA PRO A 62 -11.19 9.80 3.68
C PRO A 62 -11.53 8.41 4.22
N LEU A 63 -10.50 7.71 4.71
CA LEU A 63 -10.70 6.40 5.33
C LEU A 63 -11.50 6.59 6.63
N PRO A 64 -12.62 5.87 6.86
CA PRO A 64 -13.47 6.06 8.04
C PRO A 64 -12.86 5.49 9.33
N LEU A 65 -11.59 5.09 9.30
CA LEU A 65 -10.93 4.27 10.33
C LEU A 65 -9.79 5.08 10.96
N LYS A 66 -9.65 5.00 12.30
CA LYS A 66 -8.64 5.76 13.05
C LYS A 66 -7.21 5.44 12.63
N LEU A 67 -6.93 4.17 12.32
CA LEU A 67 -5.65 3.76 11.78
C LEU A 67 -5.67 4.00 10.27
N ASN A 68 -4.99 5.05 9.81
CA ASN A 68 -4.93 5.46 8.41
C ASN A 68 -3.49 5.62 7.89
N SER A 69 -2.50 5.14 8.64
CA SER A 69 -1.09 5.16 8.27
C SER A 69 -0.43 3.80 8.54
N ARG A 70 0.68 3.54 7.83
CA ARG A 70 1.51 2.34 7.96
C ARG A 70 2.98 2.74 7.84
N THR A 71 3.82 2.17 8.69
CA THR A 71 5.28 2.33 8.59
C THR A 71 5.82 1.53 7.41
N CYS A 72 6.58 2.18 6.54
CA CYS A 72 7.42 1.50 5.56
C CYS A 72 8.79 1.26 6.19
N TYR A 73 9.26 0.02 6.15
CA TYR A 73 10.57 -0.37 6.69
C TYR A 73 11.54 -0.58 5.54
N LEU A 74 12.75 -0.03 5.68
CA LEU A 74 13.90 -0.47 4.92
C LEU A 74 14.54 -1.64 5.68
N SER A 75 14.66 -2.79 5.01
CA SER A 75 15.17 -4.01 5.62
C SER A 75 16.29 -4.59 4.76
N TRP A 76 17.36 -5.03 5.42
CA TRP A 76 18.50 -5.69 4.78
C TRP A 76 19.07 -6.77 5.70
N HIS A 77 19.86 -7.66 5.13
CA HIS A 77 20.58 -8.67 5.90
C HIS A 77 21.76 -8.00 6.64
N GLU A 78 22.03 -8.41 7.88
CA GLU A 78 23.08 -7.82 8.73
C GLU A 78 24.46 -7.76 8.03
N ALA A 79 24.80 -8.80 7.27
CA ALA A 79 26.06 -8.88 6.52
C ALA A 79 26.24 -7.74 5.49
N ALA A 80 25.17 -7.08 5.04
CA ALA A 80 25.25 -5.97 4.10
C ALA A 80 25.75 -4.66 4.74
N GLY A 81 25.68 -4.53 6.07
CA GLY A 81 25.98 -3.27 6.77
C GLY A 81 27.45 -2.82 6.74
N ARG A 82 28.38 -3.67 6.25
CA ARG A 82 29.80 -3.31 6.08
C ARG A 82 30.15 -2.90 4.65
N ASP A 83 29.25 -3.11 3.70
CA ASP A 83 29.48 -2.71 2.31
C ASP A 83 29.26 -1.21 2.15
N LYS A 84 30.24 -0.51 1.56
CA LYS A 84 30.19 0.94 1.38
C LYS A 84 29.09 1.36 0.39
N GLY A 85 28.82 0.54 -0.63
CA GLY A 85 27.73 0.80 -1.57
C GLY A 85 26.37 0.70 -0.90
N HIS A 86 26.19 -0.32 -0.05
CA HIS A 86 25.00 -0.49 0.76
C HIS A 86 24.77 0.68 1.72
N GLN A 87 25.80 1.10 2.47
CA GLN A 87 25.70 2.26 3.38
C GLN A 87 25.31 3.54 2.64
N TRP A 88 25.93 3.81 1.50
CA TRP A 88 25.56 4.96 0.66
C TRP A 88 24.08 4.90 0.21
N MET A 89 23.62 3.73 -0.23
CA MET A 89 22.23 3.55 -0.67
C MET A 89 21.24 3.67 0.48
N GLU A 90 21.57 3.13 1.66
CA GLU A 90 20.81 3.29 2.89
C GLU A 90 20.61 4.77 3.22
N GLU A 91 21.72 5.54 3.29
CA GLU A 91 21.67 6.98 3.56
C GLU A 91 20.84 7.73 2.51
N LEU A 92 20.99 7.39 1.23
CA LEU A 92 20.23 7.98 0.13
C LEU A 92 18.73 7.74 0.30
N LEU A 93 18.32 6.49 0.53
CA LEU A 93 16.91 6.13 0.70
C LEU A 93 16.31 6.76 1.95
N ILE A 94 17.04 6.78 3.08
CA ILE A 94 16.61 7.46 4.30
C ILE A 94 16.37 8.96 4.04
N ASN A 95 17.28 9.63 3.33
CA ASN A 95 17.13 11.05 3.03
C ASN A 95 15.95 11.34 2.10
N ILE A 96 15.71 10.48 1.11
CA ILE A 96 14.56 10.61 0.18
C ILE A 96 13.24 10.37 0.93
N CYS A 97 13.18 9.38 1.82
CA CYS A 97 11.96 8.94 2.50
C CYS A 97 11.62 9.68 3.80
N ARG A 98 12.41 10.69 4.21
CA ARG A 98 12.16 11.50 5.42
C ARG A 98 10.98 12.50 5.30
N ARG A 99 10.31 12.55 4.16
CA ARG A 99 9.15 13.41 3.89
C ARG A 99 7.87 12.83 4.53
#